data_AF-A0A2V6XC61-F1
#
_entry.id   AF-A0A2V6XC61-F1
#
_cell.length_a   1.000
_cell.length_b   1.000
_cell.length_c   1.000
_cell.angle_alpha   90.00
_cell.angle_beta   90.00
_cell.angle_gamma   90.00
#
_symmetry.space_group_name_H-M   'P 1'
#
loop_
_entity.id
_entity.type
_entity.pdbx_description
1 polymer ?
#
loop_
_entity_poly.entity_id
_entity_poly.type
_entity_poly.pdbx_seq_one_letter_code
_entity_poly.pdbx_strand_id
1 'polypeptide(L)'
;VWVLGLGIYPALLQRFRVTPNELAAERPFIGHNIRMTREAYGLDRIVEREFPADEALDARALERNGATIKNIRLWDYRPLLRTFGQLQEIRTYYKFVDVDNDRYVVNGEYRQLMLSPRELSYQHLQSPGFINEHLTYTHGYGAVVGPVNRVTAEGLPELLVKDIPPQSASGFPKITRPQIYYGEQSNEYVLVKTRSQELDYPSGDQNVYTTYNGSGGIPISSFVRKVAFAVRFGEIKLLLSNDLTDESRIMMHRAVARRVRQIAPFFRYDRDPYLVIGDDGRMIWLLDGYTTTDRYPYSDPVAGMGNYIR
;
A
#
# COMPACT_ATOMS: atom_id res chain seq x y z
N VAL A 1 -0.83 31.18 -44.74
CA VAL A 1 -0.05 29.93 -44.56
C VAL A 1 -0.78 28.95 -43.67
N TRP A 2 -1.13 29.29 -42.42
CA TRP A 2 -1.87 28.40 -41.50
C TRP A 2 -3.24 27.94 -42.02
N VAL A 3 -4.09 28.86 -42.52
CA VAL A 3 -5.44 28.53 -43.04
C VAL A 3 -5.38 27.65 -44.31
N LEU A 4 -4.43 27.92 -45.20
CA LEU A 4 -4.25 27.16 -46.44
C LEU A 4 -3.61 25.78 -46.18
N GLY A 5 -2.58 25.72 -45.32
CA GLY A 5 -1.81 24.51 -45.05
C GLY A 5 -2.45 23.53 -44.06
N LEU A 6 -3.23 24.00 -43.07
CA LEU A 6 -3.87 23.15 -42.07
C LEU A 6 -5.39 22.98 -42.26
N GLY A 7 -6.02 23.84 -43.07
CA GLY A 7 -7.47 23.79 -43.30
C GLY A 7 -7.82 23.32 -44.71
N ILE A 8 -7.46 24.12 -45.72
CA ILE A 8 -7.93 23.92 -47.10
C ILE A 8 -7.24 22.70 -47.75
N TYR A 9 -5.92 22.56 -47.62
CA TYR A 9 -5.18 21.45 -48.23
C TYR A 9 -5.55 20.07 -47.66
N PRO A 10 -5.62 19.86 -46.32
CA PRO A 10 -6.08 18.59 -45.77
C PRO A 10 -7.53 18.25 -46.15
N ALA A 11 -8.44 19.23 -46.17
CA ALA A 11 -9.83 19.00 -46.55
C ALA A 11 -9.98 18.56 -48.01
N LEU A 12 -9.20 19.14 -48.92
CA LEU A 12 -9.16 18.73 -50.33
C LEU A 12 -8.54 17.33 -50.48
N LEU A 13 -7.45 17.06 -49.78
CA LEU A 13 -6.80 15.75 -49.81
C LEU A 13 -7.72 14.65 -49.24
N GLN A 14 -8.45 14.94 -48.16
CA GLN A 14 -9.46 14.05 -47.61
C GLN A 14 -10.53 13.75 -48.66
N ARG A 15 -11.19 14.80 -49.18
CA ARG A 15 -12.35 14.67 -50.08
C ARG A 15 -12.03 14.00 -51.43
N PHE A 16 -10.85 14.25 -51.99
CA PHE A 16 -10.52 13.83 -53.35
C PHE A 16 -9.56 12.63 -53.43
N ARG A 17 -8.83 12.30 -52.36
CA ARG A 17 -7.85 11.20 -52.37
C ARG A 17 -8.08 10.15 -51.30
N VAL A 18 -8.48 10.55 -50.09
CA VAL A 18 -8.72 9.62 -48.98
C VAL A 18 -10.12 9.02 -49.08
N THR A 19 -11.20 9.82 -49.02
CA THR A 19 -12.58 9.32 -49.03
C THR A 19 -12.91 8.37 -50.20
N PRO A 20 -12.42 8.57 -51.44
CA PRO A 20 -12.67 7.63 -52.54
C PRO A 20 -11.97 6.27 -52.41
N ASN A 21 -10.89 6.17 -51.62
CA ASN A 21 -10.10 4.95 -51.42
C ASN A 21 -9.53 4.89 -49.99
N GLU A 22 -10.42 5.07 -49.02
CA GLU A 22 -10.08 5.35 -47.62
C GLU A 22 -9.33 4.17 -46.99
N LEU A 23 -9.79 2.94 -47.28
CA LEU A 23 -9.15 1.72 -46.81
C LEU A 23 -7.69 1.63 -47.26
N ALA A 24 -7.36 1.91 -48.51
CA ALA A 24 -5.97 1.83 -48.99
C ALA A 24 -5.12 3.01 -48.50
N ALA A 25 -5.71 4.21 -48.42
CA ALA A 25 -5.02 5.42 -47.99
C ALA A 25 -4.69 5.43 -46.49
N GLU A 26 -5.59 4.91 -45.65
CA GLU A 26 -5.44 4.92 -44.18
C GLU A 26 -4.76 3.66 -43.62
N ARG A 27 -4.79 2.53 -44.35
CA ARG A 27 -4.13 1.28 -43.95
C ARG A 27 -2.72 1.43 -43.38
N PRO A 28 -1.77 2.20 -43.98
CA PRO A 28 -0.45 2.38 -43.38
C PRO A 28 -0.55 3.06 -42.00
N PHE A 29 -1.37 4.10 -41.85
CA PHE A 29 -1.52 4.82 -40.58
C PHE A 29 -2.20 3.98 -39.51
N ILE A 30 -3.23 3.22 -39.87
CA ILE A 30 -3.88 2.24 -38.98
C ILE A 30 -2.85 1.19 -38.52
N GLY A 31 -2.03 0.67 -39.44
CA GLY A 31 -0.96 -0.26 -39.09
C GLY A 31 0.10 0.32 -38.15
N HIS A 32 0.46 1.60 -38.32
CA HIS A 32 1.34 2.31 -37.38
C HIS A 32 0.69 2.48 -36.02
N ASN A 33 -0.59 2.87 -35.99
CA ASN A 33 -1.33 3.03 -34.75
C ASN A 33 -1.44 1.73 -33.97
N ILE A 34 -1.80 0.62 -34.62
CA ILE A 34 -1.86 -0.70 -33.97
C ILE A 34 -0.50 -1.09 -33.41
N ARG A 35 0.58 -0.97 -34.21
CA ARG A 35 1.93 -1.34 -33.77
C ARG A 35 2.39 -0.49 -32.57
N MET A 36 2.27 0.83 -32.68
CA MET A 36 2.73 1.75 -31.64
C MET A 36 1.88 1.66 -30.37
N THR A 37 0.57 1.41 -30.49
CA THR A 37 -0.30 1.13 -29.34
C THR A 37 0.13 -0.15 -28.64
N ARG A 38 0.37 -1.23 -29.40
CA ARG A 38 0.84 -2.48 -28.81
C ARG A 38 2.18 -2.31 -28.10
N GLU A 39 3.13 -1.60 -28.69
CA GLU A 39 4.41 -1.32 -28.04
C GLU A 39 4.23 -0.43 -26.80
N ALA A 40 3.45 0.65 -26.87
CA ALA A 40 3.26 1.60 -25.78
C ALA A 40 2.66 0.96 -24.52
N TYR A 41 1.77 -0.01 -24.69
CA TYR A 41 1.17 -0.78 -23.59
C TYR A 41 1.85 -2.12 -23.33
N GLY A 42 2.91 -2.47 -24.08
CA GLY A 42 3.63 -3.74 -23.94
C GLY A 42 2.82 -4.97 -24.39
N LEU A 43 1.77 -4.79 -25.19
CA LEU A 43 0.91 -5.84 -25.72
C LEU A 43 1.59 -6.65 -26.83
N ASP A 44 2.67 -6.14 -27.40
CA ASP A 44 3.52 -6.81 -28.38
C ASP A 44 4.29 -8.00 -27.78
N ARG A 45 4.43 -8.05 -26.46
CA ARG A 45 5.13 -9.11 -25.71
C ARG A 45 4.17 -10.09 -25.02
N ILE A 46 2.86 -9.97 -25.25
CA ILE A 46 1.87 -10.90 -24.70
C ILE A 46 1.95 -12.22 -25.44
N VAL A 47 2.13 -13.31 -24.69
CA VAL A 47 2.02 -14.67 -25.19
C VAL A 47 0.64 -15.19 -24.80
N GLU A 48 -0.25 -15.27 -25.78
CA GLU A 48 -1.54 -15.94 -25.58
C GLU A 48 -1.30 -17.44 -25.42
N ARG A 49 -1.91 -18.00 -24.38
CA ARG A 49 -1.89 -19.44 -24.12
C ARG A 49 -3.32 -19.88 -23.89
N GLU A 50 -3.77 -20.83 -24.69
CA GLU A 50 -5.02 -21.50 -24.40
C GLU A 50 -4.86 -22.27 -23.08
N PHE A 51 -5.79 -22.03 -22.16
CA PHE A 51 -5.90 -22.77 -20.91
C PHE A 51 -7.22 -23.57 -20.96
N PRO A 52 -7.28 -24.65 -21.74
CA PRO A 52 -8.44 -25.52 -21.72
C PRO A 52 -8.56 -26.14 -20.33
N ALA A 53 -9.75 -26.05 -19.73
CA ALA A 53 -10.03 -26.76 -18.50
C ALA A 53 -10.01 -28.26 -18.81
N ASP A 54 -9.02 -28.98 -18.27
CA ASP A 54 -9.01 -30.43 -18.32
C ASP A 54 -10.04 -30.94 -17.30
N GLU A 55 -11.10 -31.58 -17.80
CA GLU A 55 -12.16 -32.15 -16.97
C GLU A 55 -11.74 -33.49 -16.33
N ALA A 56 -10.63 -34.09 -16.78
CA ALA A 56 -10.12 -35.36 -16.27
C ALA A 56 -9.17 -35.14 -15.09
N LEU A 57 -9.74 -34.97 -13.89
CA LEU A 57 -8.97 -34.91 -12.65
C LEU A 57 -8.55 -36.32 -12.20
N ASP A 58 -7.25 -36.62 -12.21
CA ASP A 58 -6.68 -37.87 -11.66
C ASP A 58 -5.80 -37.62 -10.41
N ALA A 59 -5.51 -38.69 -9.67
CA ALA A 59 -4.69 -38.59 -8.45
C ALA A 59 -3.27 -38.06 -8.73
N ARG A 60 -2.69 -38.40 -9.89
CA ARG A 60 -1.34 -37.93 -10.28
C ARG A 60 -1.34 -36.43 -10.56
N ALA A 61 -2.42 -35.87 -11.09
CA ALA A 61 -2.59 -34.44 -11.33
C ALA A 61 -2.65 -33.69 -10.00
N LEU A 62 -3.35 -34.24 -8.99
CA LEU A 62 -3.36 -33.67 -7.64
C LEU A 62 -1.96 -33.68 -7.00
N GLU A 63 -1.24 -34.79 -7.11
CA GLU A 63 0.13 -34.92 -6.58
C GLU A 63 1.08 -33.88 -7.20
N ARG A 64 1.05 -33.70 -8.53
CA ARG A 64 1.88 -32.71 -9.24
C ARG A 64 1.51 -31.26 -8.90
N ASN A 65 0.27 -31.00 -8.51
CA ASN A 65 -0.26 -29.66 -8.22
C ASN A 65 -0.43 -29.38 -6.72
N GLY A 66 0.32 -30.09 -5.87
CA GLY A 66 0.23 -29.93 -4.42
C GLY A 66 0.41 -28.48 -3.94
N ALA A 67 1.28 -27.69 -4.59
CA ALA A 67 1.48 -26.28 -4.26
C ALA A 67 0.22 -25.43 -4.54
N THR A 68 -0.48 -25.68 -5.64
CA THR A 68 -1.74 -24.99 -5.97
C THR A 68 -2.81 -25.35 -4.96
N ILE A 69 -3.00 -26.65 -4.70
CA ILE A 69 -4.03 -27.15 -3.74
C ILE A 69 -3.80 -26.58 -2.34
N LYS A 70 -2.54 -26.55 -1.89
CA LYS A 70 -2.13 -26.00 -0.59
C LYS A 70 -2.37 -24.49 -0.45
N ASN A 71 -2.72 -23.79 -1.53
CA ASN A 71 -2.89 -22.34 -1.60
C ASN A 71 -4.21 -21.88 -2.23
N ILE A 72 -5.16 -22.79 -2.46
CA ILE A 72 -6.51 -22.43 -2.93
C ILE A 72 -7.15 -21.52 -1.88
N ARG A 73 -7.35 -20.24 -2.20
CA ARG A 73 -7.91 -19.27 -1.27
C ARG A 73 -9.39 -19.59 -0.98
N LEU A 74 -9.69 -19.80 0.29
CA LEU A 74 -11.05 -19.99 0.79
C LEU A 74 -11.59 -18.72 1.47
N TRP A 75 -10.71 -17.89 2.03
CA TRP A 75 -11.09 -16.63 2.65
C TRP A 75 -11.31 -15.50 1.63
N ASP A 76 -12.41 -14.76 1.76
CA ASP A 76 -12.57 -13.44 1.16
C ASP A 76 -12.04 -12.37 2.13
N TYR A 77 -11.40 -11.33 1.59
CA TYR A 77 -10.76 -10.28 2.37
C TYR A 77 -11.76 -9.48 3.23
N ARG A 78 -13.00 -9.26 2.75
CA ARG A 78 -14.00 -8.43 3.46
C ARG A 78 -14.52 -9.07 4.76
N PRO A 79 -14.99 -10.34 4.76
CA PRO A 79 -15.38 -10.99 6.01
C PRO A 79 -14.17 -11.22 6.92
N LEU A 80 -13.00 -11.55 6.36
CA LEU A 80 -11.78 -11.78 7.13
C LEU A 80 -11.34 -10.54 7.91
N LEU A 81 -11.40 -9.35 7.29
CA LEU A 81 -11.11 -8.07 7.93
C LEU A 81 -11.99 -7.85 9.19
N ARG A 82 -13.29 -8.16 9.10
CA ARG A 82 -14.20 -8.05 10.24
C ARG A 82 -13.84 -9.04 11.35
N THR A 83 -13.47 -10.26 10.98
CA THR A 83 -13.04 -11.28 11.95
C THR A 83 -11.72 -10.91 12.61
N PHE A 84 -10.74 -10.37 11.88
CA PHE A 84 -9.52 -9.80 12.46
C PHE A 84 -9.86 -8.66 13.43
N GLY A 85 -10.77 -7.78 13.04
CA GLY A 85 -11.33 -6.74 13.90
C GLY A 85 -11.79 -7.29 15.25
N GLN A 86 -12.68 -8.29 15.21
CA GLN A 86 -13.28 -8.89 16.40
C GLN A 86 -12.27 -9.64 17.27
N LEU A 87 -11.36 -10.40 16.66
CA LEU A 87 -10.45 -11.28 17.38
C LEU A 87 -9.18 -10.57 17.87
N GLN A 88 -8.73 -9.53 17.17
CA GLN A 88 -7.34 -9.06 17.24
C GLN A 88 -7.17 -7.54 17.31
N GLU A 89 -8.24 -6.72 17.32
CA GLU A 89 -8.10 -5.28 17.61
C GLU A 89 -7.65 -5.05 19.05
N ILE A 90 -8.18 -5.82 20.01
CA ILE A 90 -7.85 -5.81 21.44
C ILE A 90 -8.26 -4.51 22.16
N ARG A 91 -8.14 -3.35 21.50
CA ARG A 91 -8.58 -2.02 21.95
C ARG A 91 -9.21 -1.25 20.80
N THR A 92 -10.14 -0.35 21.13
CA THR A 92 -10.92 0.42 20.17
C THR A 92 -10.10 1.39 19.32
N TYR A 93 -8.94 1.84 19.84
CA TYR A 93 -8.03 2.74 19.13
C TYR A 93 -7.13 2.03 18.11
N TYR A 94 -7.14 0.69 18.07
CA TYR A 94 -6.52 -0.07 17.00
C TYR A 94 -7.56 -0.43 15.94
N LYS A 95 -7.15 -0.38 14.67
CA LYS A 95 -7.96 -0.76 13.52
C LYS A 95 -7.14 -1.46 12.47
N PHE A 96 -7.77 -2.41 11.80
CA PHE A 96 -7.31 -3.00 10.55
C PHE A 96 -7.99 -2.25 9.40
N VAL A 97 -7.22 -1.82 8.41
CA VAL A 97 -7.72 -1.00 7.28
C VAL A 97 -8.23 -1.90 6.17
N ASP A 98 -7.40 -2.87 5.80
CA ASP A 98 -7.59 -3.77 4.68
C ASP A 98 -6.99 -5.16 4.99
N VAL A 99 -7.02 -6.07 4.02
CA VAL A 99 -6.33 -7.36 4.14
C VAL A 99 -5.64 -7.67 2.83
N ASP A 100 -4.32 -7.73 2.89
CA ASP A 100 -3.44 -8.01 1.77
C ASP A 100 -3.27 -9.50 1.54
N ASN A 101 -2.94 -9.87 0.30
CA ASN A 101 -2.50 -11.22 -0.04
C ASN A 101 -1.01 -11.20 -0.38
N ASP A 102 -0.25 -12.09 0.25
CA ASP A 102 1.17 -12.20 -0.01
C ASP A 102 1.63 -13.67 0.11
N ARG A 103 2.88 -13.97 -0.24
CA ARG A 103 3.40 -15.33 -0.32
C ARG A 103 4.69 -15.48 0.45
N TYR A 104 4.71 -16.47 1.33
CA TYR A 104 5.81 -16.74 2.26
C TYR A 104 6.23 -18.19 2.21
N VAL A 105 7.46 -18.46 2.61
CA VAL A 105 7.90 -19.82 2.94
C VAL A 105 7.64 -20.04 4.42
N VAL A 106 6.70 -20.91 4.75
CA VAL A 106 6.33 -21.25 6.13
C VAL A 106 6.65 -22.71 6.38
N ASN A 107 7.54 -22.98 7.35
CA ASN A 107 8.05 -24.34 7.63
C ASN A 107 8.62 -25.04 6.38
N GLY A 108 9.30 -24.29 5.50
CA GLY A 108 9.88 -24.81 4.25
C GLY A 108 8.87 -25.01 3.12
N GLU A 109 7.59 -24.70 3.33
CA GLU A 109 6.55 -24.79 2.30
C GLU A 109 6.12 -23.41 1.80
N TYR A 110 5.97 -23.26 0.49
CA TYR A 110 5.43 -22.04 -0.11
C TYR A 110 3.93 -21.92 0.17
N ARG A 111 3.54 -20.88 0.89
CA ARG A 111 2.17 -20.61 1.34
C ARG A 111 1.72 -19.21 0.96
N GLN A 112 0.51 -19.11 0.46
CA GLN A 112 -0.19 -17.84 0.31
C GLN A 112 -0.88 -17.50 1.63
N LEU A 113 -0.61 -16.30 2.12
CA LEU A 113 -1.10 -15.79 3.38
C LEU A 113 -1.94 -14.53 3.13
N MET A 114 -2.82 -14.25 4.07
CA MET A 114 -3.51 -12.97 4.20
C MET A 114 -3.02 -12.29 5.45
N LEU A 115 -2.75 -11.00 5.35
CA LEU A 115 -2.23 -10.22 6.47
C LEU A 115 -2.83 -8.82 6.53
N SER A 116 -2.84 -8.26 7.73
CA SER A 116 -3.35 -6.91 7.97
C SER A 116 -2.56 -6.22 9.07
N PRO A 117 -2.01 -5.01 8.84
CA PRO A 117 -1.37 -4.23 9.88
C PRO A 117 -2.37 -3.74 10.92
N ARG A 118 -1.98 -3.78 12.19
CA ARG A 118 -2.77 -3.18 13.27
C ARG A 118 -2.39 -1.70 13.41
N GLU A 119 -3.18 -0.82 12.82
CA GLU A 119 -2.91 0.62 12.83
C GLU A 119 -3.65 1.39 13.92
N LEU A 120 -3.18 2.59 14.24
CA LEU A 120 -3.89 3.50 15.14
C LEU A 120 -5.01 4.24 14.41
N SER A 121 -6.19 4.27 15.03
CA SER A 121 -7.30 5.10 14.60
C SER A 121 -7.49 6.28 15.55
N TYR A 122 -7.02 7.45 15.12
CA TYR A 122 -7.13 8.70 15.88
C TYR A 122 -8.59 9.10 16.17
N GLN A 123 -9.53 8.70 15.31
CA GLN A 123 -10.97 8.94 15.49
C GLN A 123 -11.57 8.16 16.67
N HIS A 124 -10.93 7.07 17.09
CA HIS A 124 -11.41 6.17 18.15
C HIS A 124 -10.56 6.27 19.42
N LEU A 125 -9.71 7.29 19.53
CA LEU A 125 -8.98 7.57 20.76
C LEU A 125 -9.93 7.99 21.87
N GLN A 126 -9.72 7.43 23.06
CA GLN A 126 -10.38 7.90 24.26
C GLN A 126 -9.71 9.19 24.73
N SER A 127 -10.50 10.22 25.02
CA SER A 127 -10.02 11.53 25.47
C SER A 127 -8.99 12.14 24.49
N PRO A 128 -9.43 12.49 23.26
CA PRO A 128 -8.57 13.16 22.28
C PRO A 128 -8.03 14.49 22.83
N GLY A 129 -6.83 14.85 22.41
CA GLY A 129 -6.11 16.02 22.91
C GLY A 129 -4.62 15.94 22.59
N PHE A 130 -3.93 17.07 22.66
CA PHE A 130 -2.55 17.21 22.17
C PHE A 130 -1.59 16.14 22.70
N ILE A 131 -1.63 15.85 24.00
CA ILE A 131 -0.77 14.84 24.62
C ILE A 131 -1.07 13.46 24.02
N ASN A 132 -2.33 13.05 24.01
CA ASN A 132 -2.71 11.73 23.50
C ASN A 132 -2.46 11.60 22.00
N GLU A 133 -2.83 12.59 21.21
CA GLU A 133 -2.73 12.52 19.75
C GLU A 133 -1.31 12.65 19.21
N HIS A 134 -0.45 13.42 19.90
CA HIS A 134 0.87 13.75 19.36
C HIS A 134 2.04 13.21 20.17
N LEU A 135 1.85 12.79 21.43
CA LEU A 135 2.95 12.30 22.28
C LEU A 135 2.73 10.85 22.75
N THR A 136 1.50 10.47 23.10
CA THR A 136 1.21 9.13 23.63
C THR A 136 0.92 8.11 22.52
N TYR A 137 -0.09 8.35 21.68
CA TYR A 137 -0.55 7.43 20.64
C TYR A 137 0.16 7.72 19.31
N THR A 138 1.41 7.31 19.22
CA THR A 138 2.29 7.68 18.10
C THR A 138 2.37 6.63 17.00
N HIS A 139 2.08 5.36 17.25
CA HIS A 139 2.27 4.27 16.29
C HIS A 139 1.24 3.12 16.43
N GLY A 140 0.91 2.47 15.30
CA GLY A 140 0.24 1.17 15.30
C GLY A 140 1.16 0.05 15.78
N TYR A 141 0.67 -1.18 15.93
CA TYR A 141 1.43 -2.24 16.58
C TYR A 141 1.23 -3.66 16.03
N GLY A 142 2.19 -4.09 15.22
CA GLY A 142 2.27 -5.43 14.64
C GLY A 142 1.27 -5.66 13.49
N ALA A 143 1.10 -6.91 13.13
CA ALA A 143 0.17 -7.35 12.10
C ALA A 143 -0.47 -8.68 12.52
N VAL A 144 -1.62 -8.98 11.93
CA VAL A 144 -2.25 -10.31 12.00
C VAL A 144 -2.00 -11.01 10.68
N VAL A 145 -1.62 -12.28 10.73
CA VAL A 145 -1.30 -13.07 9.54
C VAL A 145 -1.97 -14.43 9.67
N GLY A 146 -2.61 -14.91 8.60
CA GLY A 146 -3.19 -16.25 8.54
C GLY A 146 -3.12 -16.84 7.12
N PRO A 147 -3.06 -18.16 6.95
CA PRO A 147 -3.14 -18.79 5.64
C PRO A 147 -4.50 -18.53 4.97
N VAL A 148 -4.50 -18.42 3.64
CA VAL A 148 -5.71 -18.17 2.84
C VAL A 148 -6.78 -19.27 2.92
N ASN A 149 -6.46 -20.44 3.49
CA ASN A 149 -7.25 -21.66 3.34
C ASN A 149 -7.34 -22.55 4.58
N ARG A 150 -6.94 -22.06 5.76
CA ARG A 150 -7.15 -22.80 7.01
C ARG A 150 -8.22 -22.15 7.86
N VAL A 151 -8.99 -23.03 8.49
CA VAL A 151 -10.11 -22.70 9.36
C VAL A 151 -9.99 -23.57 10.61
N THR A 152 -10.26 -23.01 11.78
CA THR A 152 -10.36 -23.76 13.03
C THR A 152 -11.67 -24.56 13.07
N ALA A 153 -11.82 -25.43 14.08
CA ALA A 153 -13.05 -26.21 14.26
C ALA A 153 -14.30 -25.33 14.45
N GLU A 154 -14.11 -24.12 14.98
CA GLU A 154 -15.16 -23.13 15.24
C GLU A 154 -15.48 -22.26 14.01
N GLY A 155 -14.83 -22.49 12.87
CA GLY A 155 -15.06 -21.70 11.66
C GLY A 155 -14.27 -20.39 11.62
N LEU A 156 -13.28 -20.19 12.48
CA LEU A 156 -12.45 -18.98 12.53
C LEU A 156 -11.16 -19.14 11.69
N PRO A 157 -10.53 -18.05 11.23
CA PRO A 157 -9.24 -18.14 10.57
C PRO A 157 -8.17 -18.68 11.53
N GLU A 158 -7.35 -19.60 11.05
CA GLU A 158 -6.10 -19.94 11.73
C GLU A 158 -5.15 -18.75 11.64
N LEU A 159 -4.46 -18.40 12.73
CA LEU A 159 -3.55 -17.26 12.79
C LEU A 159 -2.12 -17.73 13.00
N LEU A 160 -1.23 -17.34 12.09
CA LEU A 160 0.22 -17.52 12.18
C LEU A 160 0.87 -16.37 12.97
N VAL A 161 0.36 -15.16 12.85
CA VAL A 161 0.77 -14.03 13.71
C VAL A 161 -0.46 -13.46 14.38
N LYS A 162 -0.42 -13.36 15.71
CA LYS A 162 -1.54 -12.90 16.53
C LYS A 162 -1.08 -12.24 17.83
N ASP A 163 -2.07 -11.71 18.54
CA ASP A 163 -2.01 -11.10 19.86
C ASP A 163 -1.24 -9.76 19.91
N ILE A 164 -1.11 -9.23 21.13
CA ILE A 164 -0.31 -8.05 21.44
C ILE A 164 0.45 -8.31 22.76
N PRO A 165 1.80 -8.32 22.75
CA PRO A 165 2.67 -8.16 21.59
C PRO A 165 2.54 -9.31 20.58
N PRO A 166 2.87 -9.08 19.29
CA PRO A 166 2.63 -10.07 18.25
C PRO A 166 3.50 -11.31 18.45
N GLN A 167 2.86 -12.48 18.39
CA GLN A 167 3.48 -13.78 18.46
C GLN A 167 3.43 -14.43 17.09
N SER A 168 4.60 -14.78 16.53
CA SER A 168 4.70 -15.55 15.29
C SER A 168 4.75 -17.05 15.58
N ALA A 169 4.00 -17.83 14.82
CA ALA A 169 4.07 -19.29 14.80
C ALA A 169 5.44 -19.77 14.31
N SER A 170 5.79 -21.02 14.64
CA SER A 170 7.05 -21.63 14.21
C SER A 170 7.14 -21.66 12.67
N GLY A 171 8.32 -21.29 12.15
CA GLY A 171 8.61 -21.28 10.72
C GLY A 171 8.07 -20.07 9.95
N PHE A 172 7.47 -19.08 10.62
CA PHE A 172 7.20 -17.76 10.04
C PHE A 172 8.15 -16.71 10.65
N PRO A 173 8.58 -15.65 9.91
CA PRO A 173 9.43 -14.61 10.45
C PRO A 173 8.86 -13.98 11.73
N LYS A 174 9.71 -13.83 12.75
CA LYS A 174 9.33 -13.14 13.99
C LYS A 174 9.38 -11.64 13.75
N ILE A 175 8.29 -10.93 14.00
CA ILE A 175 8.27 -9.47 13.93
C ILE A 175 9.23 -8.92 14.99
N THR A 176 10.29 -8.23 14.56
CA THR A 176 11.35 -7.71 15.46
C THR A 176 11.09 -6.26 15.88
N ARG A 177 10.36 -5.50 15.06
CA ARG A 177 9.94 -4.12 15.36
C ARG A 177 8.47 -3.94 15.01
N PRO A 178 7.56 -4.17 15.96
CA PRO A 178 6.12 -4.10 15.73
C PRO A 178 5.58 -2.67 15.58
N GLN A 179 6.34 -1.62 15.94
CA GLN A 179 5.83 -0.25 15.91
C GLN A 179 5.64 0.28 14.48
N ILE A 180 4.41 0.66 14.13
CA ILE A 180 4.02 1.21 12.82
C ILE A 180 3.87 2.73 12.92
N TYR A 181 4.98 3.44 12.66
CA TYR A 181 4.99 4.91 12.64
C TYR A 181 4.48 5.50 11.32
N TYR A 182 4.48 4.73 10.24
CA TYR A 182 3.96 5.13 8.94
C TYR A 182 3.01 4.02 8.50
N GLY A 183 1.79 4.38 8.13
CA GLY A 183 0.72 3.44 7.79
C GLY A 183 -0.22 4.05 6.78
N GLU A 184 -1.34 3.39 6.54
CA GLU A 184 -2.42 3.88 5.69
C GLU A 184 -3.26 4.94 6.39
N GLN A 185 -3.55 4.71 7.68
CA GLN A 185 -4.19 5.67 8.56
C GLN A 185 -3.14 6.51 9.30
N SER A 186 -3.34 7.82 9.31
CA SER A 186 -2.47 8.72 10.08
C SER A 186 -3.17 10.00 10.50
N ASN A 187 -2.62 10.65 11.52
CA ASN A 187 -2.88 12.06 11.81
C ASN A 187 -1.93 12.97 11.02
N GLU A 188 -1.96 14.28 11.29
CA GLU A 188 -1.08 15.26 10.64
C GLU A 188 0.39 15.09 11.04
N TYR A 189 0.65 14.93 12.35
CA TYR A 189 1.98 14.75 12.89
C TYR A 189 2.00 14.06 14.26
N VAL A 190 3.15 13.48 14.63
CA VAL A 190 3.46 13.06 16.01
C VAL A 190 4.85 13.51 16.41
N LEU A 191 5.08 13.58 17.71
CA LEU A 191 6.32 13.97 18.35
C LEU A 191 6.90 12.74 19.02
N VAL A 192 8.15 12.43 18.70
CA VAL A 192 8.86 11.27 19.25
C VAL A 192 10.16 11.73 19.91
N LYS A 193 10.77 10.86 20.72
CA LYS A 193 11.95 11.22 21.55
C LYS A 193 11.67 12.44 22.43
N THR A 194 10.50 12.47 23.06
CA THR A 194 10.10 13.48 24.04
C THR A 194 10.33 12.95 25.46
N ARG A 195 10.08 13.76 26.49
CA ARG A 195 10.08 13.30 27.88
C ARG A 195 8.85 12.45 28.20
N SER A 196 7.74 12.66 27.49
CA SER A 196 6.56 11.80 27.57
C SER A 196 6.87 10.46 26.90
N GLN A 197 6.46 9.36 27.52
CA GLN A 197 6.62 8.05 26.92
C GLN A 197 5.49 7.78 25.91
N GLU A 198 5.83 7.06 24.85
CA GLU A 198 4.87 6.61 23.83
C GLU A 198 4.19 5.35 24.33
N LEU A 199 2.89 5.20 24.12
CA LEU A 199 2.21 3.92 24.38
C LEU A 199 2.73 2.90 23.36
N ASP A 200 3.29 1.80 23.85
CA ASP A 200 3.76 0.68 23.02
C ASP A 200 2.60 -0.29 22.77
N TYR A 201 2.05 -0.86 23.85
CA TYR A 201 0.86 -1.71 23.79
C TYR A 201 0.14 -1.84 25.13
N PRO A 202 -1.18 -2.13 25.13
CA PRO A 202 -1.94 -2.51 26.31
C PRO A 202 -1.56 -3.92 26.80
N SER A 203 -1.43 -4.09 28.12
CA SER A 203 -1.18 -5.37 28.79
C SER A 203 -2.15 -5.55 29.95
N GLY A 204 -3.28 -6.22 29.71
CA GLY A 204 -4.38 -6.28 30.68
C GLY A 204 -4.92 -4.88 30.97
N ASP A 205 -5.04 -4.52 32.25
CA ASP A 205 -5.46 -3.16 32.66
C ASP A 205 -4.30 -2.15 32.71
N GLN A 206 -3.08 -2.58 32.41
CA GLN A 206 -1.89 -1.74 32.38
C GLN A 206 -1.47 -1.42 30.94
N ASN A 207 -0.61 -0.43 30.80
CA ASN A 207 -0.01 -0.03 29.53
C ASN A 207 1.50 -0.22 29.60
N VAL A 208 2.07 -0.77 28.54
CA VAL A 208 3.51 -0.81 28.31
C VAL A 208 3.89 0.39 27.46
N TYR A 209 4.97 1.05 27.85
CA TYR A 209 5.44 2.28 27.21
C TYR A 209 6.81 2.10 26.60
N THR A 210 7.09 2.88 25.56
CA THR A 210 8.34 2.85 24.82
C THR A 210 8.83 4.27 24.50
N THR A 211 9.99 4.35 23.90
CA THR A 211 10.54 5.58 23.34
C THR A 211 11.14 5.25 21.98
N TYR A 212 10.82 6.08 20.99
CA TYR A 212 11.29 5.88 19.63
C TYR A 212 12.83 5.84 19.54
N ASN A 213 13.36 4.70 19.11
CA ASN A 213 14.80 4.49 18.97
C ASN A 213 15.32 4.70 17.54
N GLY A 214 14.46 5.08 16.59
CA GLY A 214 14.87 5.29 15.20
C GLY A 214 15.43 6.69 14.90
N SER A 215 15.71 6.92 13.62
CA SER A 215 16.24 8.19 13.09
C SER A 215 15.23 8.96 12.22
N GLY A 216 14.04 8.41 12.01
CA GLY A 216 12.97 9.05 11.23
C GLY A 216 12.45 10.33 11.89
N GLY A 217 11.77 11.15 11.09
CA GLY A 217 11.26 12.46 11.54
C GLY A 217 12.30 13.59 11.49
N ILE A 218 11.80 14.81 11.54
CA ILE A 218 12.58 16.04 11.44
C ILE A 218 12.96 16.48 12.87
N PRO A 219 14.25 16.68 13.19
CA PRO A 219 14.65 17.17 14.51
C PRO A 219 14.10 18.58 14.78
N ILE A 220 13.53 18.79 15.96
CA ILE A 220 12.91 20.07 16.39
C ILE A 220 13.68 20.76 17.52
N SER A 221 14.98 20.51 17.64
CA SER A 221 15.87 21.09 18.65
C SER A 221 15.90 22.62 18.65
N SER A 222 15.94 23.25 17.47
CA SER A 222 16.07 24.71 17.36
C SER A 222 14.73 25.43 17.59
N PHE A 223 14.75 26.54 18.32
CA PHE A 223 13.59 27.41 18.54
C PHE A 223 12.91 27.85 17.23
N VAL A 224 13.69 28.21 16.20
CA VAL A 224 13.16 28.61 14.88
C VAL A 224 12.34 27.50 14.23
N ARG A 225 12.81 26.24 14.29
CA ARG A 225 12.01 25.09 13.80
C ARG A 225 10.74 24.88 14.61
N LYS A 226 10.81 25.03 15.94
CA LYS A 226 9.60 24.95 16.79
C LYS A 226 8.57 26.01 16.39
N VAL A 227 9.00 27.26 16.14
CA VAL A 227 8.12 28.33 15.64
C VAL A 227 7.56 28.01 14.27
N ALA A 228 8.39 27.55 13.32
CA ALA A 228 7.93 27.18 11.99
C ALA A 228 6.87 26.07 12.01
N PHE A 229 7.06 25.03 12.84
CA PHE A 229 6.07 23.97 13.01
C PHE A 229 4.82 24.43 13.79
N ALA A 230 4.97 25.29 14.80
CA ALA A 230 3.85 25.89 15.51
C ALA A 230 2.95 26.69 14.57
N VAL A 231 3.54 27.46 13.64
CA VAL A 231 2.78 28.17 12.60
C VAL A 231 2.16 27.20 11.59
N ARG A 232 2.92 26.20 11.13
CA ARG A 232 2.45 25.22 10.13
C ARG A 232 1.26 24.38 10.61
N PHE A 233 1.22 24.03 11.89
CA PHE A 233 0.16 23.20 12.49
C PHE A 233 -0.83 24.00 13.34
N GLY A 234 -0.62 25.32 13.49
CA GLY A 234 -1.45 26.16 14.33
C GLY A 234 -1.43 25.76 15.82
N GLU A 235 -0.34 25.18 16.32
CA GLU A 235 -0.27 24.59 17.66
C GLU A 235 0.84 25.22 18.50
N ILE A 236 0.44 26.10 19.42
CA ILE A 236 1.34 26.84 20.31
C ILE A 236 2.00 25.94 21.36
N LYS A 237 1.42 24.77 21.66
CA LYS A 237 2.03 23.80 22.58
C LYS A 237 3.38 23.28 22.09
N LEU A 238 3.68 23.36 20.79
CA LEU A 238 5.02 23.07 20.25
C LEU A 238 6.09 24.04 20.78
N LEU A 239 5.71 25.23 21.25
CA LEU A 239 6.59 26.22 21.87
C LEU A 239 6.60 26.12 23.40
N LEU A 240 5.45 25.77 23.99
CA LEU A 240 5.23 25.84 25.43
C LEU A 240 5.39 24.50 26.16
N SER A 241 5.37 23.36 25.46
CA SER A 241 5.49 22.05 26.08
C SER A 241 6.90 21.81 26.61
N ASN A 242 6.97 21.41 27.88
CA ASN A 242 8.20 20.98 28.54
C ASN A 242 8.58 19.53 28.19
N ASP A 243 7.78 18.81 27.41
CA ASP A 243 8.08 17.44 26.99
C ASP A 243 9.09 17.40 25.85
N LEU A 244 9.22 18.50 25.10
CA LEU A 244 10.14 18.58 23.97
C LEU A 244 11.59 18.75 24.44
N THR A 245 12.46 17.87 23.96
CA THR A 245 13.90 17.86 24.21
C THR A 245 14.67 18.23 22.95
N ASP A 246 16.00 18.34 23.05
CA ASP A 246 16.87 18.56 21.90
C ASP A 246 16.95 17.35 20.96
N GLU A 247 16.56 16.16 21.44
CA GLU A 247 16.49 14.95 20.63
C GLU A 247 15.12 14.76 19.96
N SER A 248 14.11 15.54 20.37
CA SER A 248 12.76 15.39 19.88
C SER A 248 12.68 15.58 18.37
N ARG A 249 11.82 14.77 17.75
CA ARG A 249 11.61 14.77 16.30
C ARG A 249 10.12 14.84 16.02
N ILE A 250 9.76 15.58 14.97
CA ILE A 250 8.40 15.61 14.44
C ILE A 250 8.29 14.71 13.22
N MET A 251 7.34 13.77 13.25
CA MET A 251 7.00 12.91 12.12
C MET A 251 5.71 13.42 11.50
N MET A 252 5.77 13.86 10.24
CA MET A 252 4.64 14.34 9.46
C MET A 252 4.56 13.62 8.11
N HIS A 253 3.43 13.76 7.41
CA HIS A 253 3.15 13.01 6.17
C HIS A 253 3.33 11.51 6.40
N ARG A 254 2.56 10.98 7.36
CA ARG A 254 2.72 9.61 7.85
C ARG A 254 1.92 8.59 7.05
N ALA A 255 0.82 9.02 6.43
CA ALA A 255 0.08 8.24 5.44
C ALA A 255 0.97 7.88 4.25
N VAL A 256 1.27 6.59 4.07
CA VAL A 256 2.24 6.07 3.08
C VAL A 256 1.95 6.58 1.67
N ALA A 257 0.71 6.41 1.19
CA ALA A 257 0.31 6.83 -0.15
C ALA A 257 0.50 8.34 -0.39
N ARG A 258 0.14 9.19 0.59
CA ARG A 258 0.34 10.65 0.49
C ARG A 258 1.82 11.01 0.52
N ARG A 259 2.60 10.34 1.37
CA ARG A 259 4.04 10.57 1.54
C ARG A 259 4.80 10.30 0.26
N VAL A 260 4.57 9.15 -0.36
CA VAL A 260 5.30 8.73 -1.57
C VAL A 260 4.95 9.65 -2.75
N ARG A 261 3.67 10.04 -2.90
CA ARG A 261 3.24 11.03 -3.91
C ARG A 261 3.91 12.40 -3.75
N GLN A 262 4.24 12.80 -2.53
CA GLN A 262 4.94 14.05 -2.28
C GLN A 262 6.43 13.97 -2.62
N ILE A 263 7.03 12.78 -2.49
CA ILE A 263 8.45 12.55 -2.83
C ILE A 263 8.64 12.46 -4.35
N ALA A 264 7.75 11.75 -5.05
CA ALA A 264 7.85 11.52 -6.48
C ALA A 264 6.48 11.69 -7.18
N PRO A 265 6.00 12.94 -7.35
CA PRO A 265 4.66 13.23 -7.89
C PRO A 265 4.48 12.89 -9.37
N PHE A 266 5.55 12.53 -10.06
CA PHE A 266 5.57 12.20 -11.49
C PHE A 266 5.15 10.75 -11.79
N PHE A 267 5.02 9.89 -10.78
CA PHE A 267 4.46 8.55 -10.95
C PHE A 267 2.95 8.53 -10.75
N ARG A 268 2.28 7.65 -11.49
CA ARG A 268 0.93 7.18 -11.18
C ARG A 268 1.05 6.02 -10.21
N TYR A 269 0.60 6.19 -8.98
CA TYR A 269 0.65 5.13 -7.98
C TYR A 269 -0.59 4.25 -7.99
N ASP A 270 -0.43 3.01 -7.58
CA ASP A 270 -1.55 2.19 -7.14
C ASP A 270 -2.30 2.87 -5.98
N ARG A 271 -3.53 2.45 -5.77
CA ARG A 271 -4.40 2.95 -4.71
C ARG A 271 -4.13 2.24 -3.38
N ASP A 272 -3.59 1.02 -3.44
CA ASP A 272 -3.47 0.10 -2.32
C ASP A 272 -1.99 -0.16 -1.96
N PRO A 273 -1.42 0.56 -0.98
CA PRO A 273 -0.12 0.19 -0.44
C PRO A 273 -0.29 -1.05 0.45
N TYR A 274 0.61 -2.04 0.32
CA TYR A 274 0.51 -3.27 1.09
C TYR A 274 1.72 -3.49 1.98
N LEU A 275 1.51 -4.16 3.13
CA LEU A 275 2.57 -4.44 4.09
C LEU A 275 3.20 -5.81 3.82
N VAL A 276 4.54 -5.88 3.89
CA VAL A 276 5.33 -7.12 3.83
C VAL A 276 6.16 -7.27 5.10
N ILE A 277 6.24 -8.49 5.62
CA ILE A 277 7.10 -8.84 6.76
C ILE A 277 8.36 -9.49 6.20
N GLY A 278 9.49 -8.78 6.20
CA GLY A 278 10.76 -9.32 5.72
C GLY A 278 11.25 -10.49 6.56
N ASP A 279 12.15 -11.30 5.99
CA ASP A 279 12.79 -12.44 6.68
C ASP A 279 13.56 -12.03 7.95
N ASP A 280 14.00 -10.76 8.01
CA ASP A 280 14.64 -10.13 9.17
C ASP A 280 13.64 -9.62 10.23
N GLY A 281 12.34 -9.85 10.01
CA GLY A 281 11.26 -9.47 10.90
C GLY A 281 10.86 -8.00 10.82
N ARG A 282 11.40 -7.22 9.86
CA ARG A 282 10.97 -5.84 9.64
C ARG A 282 9.67 -5.79 8.84
N MET A 283 8.80 -4.88 9.21
CA MET A 283 7.60 -4.57 8.44
C MET A 283 7.89 -3.45 7.45
N ILE A 284 7.59 -3.66 6.17
CA ILE A 284 7.92 -2.77 5.06
C ILE A 284 6.65 -2.52 4.24
N TRP A 285 6.39 -1.26 3.94
CA TRP A 285 5.33 -0.88 3.01
C TRP A 285 5.84 -0.89 1.57
N LEU A 286 5.11 -1.56 0.69
CA LEU A 286 5.30 -1.53 -0.75
C LEU A 286 4.15 -0.76 -1.40
N LEU A 287 4.46 -0.02 -2.46
CA LEU A 287 3.48 0.73 -3.24
C LEU A 287 3.96 0.81 -4.68
N ASP A 288 3.17 0.23 -5.59
CA ASP A 288 3.52 0.21 -7.00
C ASP A 288 3.31 1.59 -7.64
N GLY A 289 4.24 1.96 -8.52
CA GLY A 289 4.27 3.24 -9.21
C GLY A 289 4.60 3.05 -10.68
N TYR A 290 3.80 3.68 -11.53
CA TYR A 290 3.85 3.56 -12.99
C TYR A 290 4.18 4.90 -13.63
N THR A 291 4.91 4.87 -14.73
CA THR A 291 5.18 6.03 -15.58
C THR A 291 4.18 6.05 -16.72
N THR A 292 3.47 7.16 -16.89
CA THR A 292 2.47 7.33 -17.95
C THR A 292 2.74 8.58 -18.79
N THR A 293 2.38 8.57 -20.07
CA THR A 293 2.41 9.77 -20.92
C THR A 293 1.28 9.76 -21.95
N ASP A 294 0.92 10.93 -22.47
CA ASP A 294 0.03 11.16 -23.60
C ASP A 294 0.78 11.47 -24.92
N ARG A 295 2.12 11.36 -24.90
CA ARG A 295 3.01 11.79 -26.00
C ARG A 295 3.65 10.65 -26.78
N TYR A 296 3.21 9.41 -26.57
CA TYR A 296 3.75 8.30 -27.33
C TYR A 296 3.24 8.35 -28.79
N PRO A 297 4.11 8.46 -29.81
CA PRO A 297 3.66 8.71 -31.17
C PRO A 297 2.76 7.61 -31.71
N TYR A 298 1.66 8.00 -32.37
CA TYR A 298 0.70 7.10 -33.01
C TYR A 298 0.01 6.09 -32.07
N SER A 299 0.23 6.11 -30.75
CA SER A 299 -0.52 5.25 -29.84
C SER A 299 -1.89 5.83 -29.50
N ASP A 300 -2.89 4.96 -29.45
CA ASP A 300 -4.25 5.33 -29.06
C ASP A 300 -4.33 5.57 -27.53
N PRO A 301 -4.92 6.68 -27.06
CA PRO A 301 -4.98 7.02 -25.65
C PRO A 301 -6.12 6.33 -24.90
N VAL A 302 -5.86 5.93 -23.66
CA VAL A 302 -6.87 5.52 -22.68
C VAL A 302 -7.20 6.67 -21.75
N ALA A 303 -8.50 6.94 -21.57
CA ALA A 303 -8.99 8.00 -20.71
C ALA A 303 -8.40 7.90 -19.30
N GLY A 304 -7.82 9.00 -18.83
CA GLY A 304 -7.20 9.08 -17.51
C GLY A 304 -5.82 8.41 -17.41
N MET A 305 -5.36 7.58 -18.34
CA MET A 305 -4.03 6.94 -18.30
C MET A 305 -3.04 7.58 -19.30
N GLY A 306 -3.52 8.10 -20.42
CA GLY A 306 -2.67 8.54 -21.54
C GLY A 306 -2.50 7.42 -22.57
N ASN A 307 -1.49 7.51 -23.41
CA ASN A 307 -1.22 6.57 -24.51
C ASN A 307 0.05 5.73 -24.32
N TYR A 308 0.54 5.60 -23.08
CA TYR A 308 1.69 4.77 -22.69
C TYR A 308 1.67 4.52 -21.18
N ILE A 309 2.13 3.33 -20.77
CA ILE A 309 2.34 2.97 -19.36
C ILE A 309 3.52 1.99 -19.20
N ARG A 310 4.32 2.16 -18.15
CA ARG A 310 5.33 1.21 -17.66
C ARG A 310 5.42 1.23 -16.16
#